data_AF-A0A352CUN6-F1
#
_entry.id   AF-A0A352CUN6-F1
#
_cell.length_a   1.000
_cell.length_b   1.000
_cell.length_c   1.000
_cell.angle_alpha   90.00
_cell.angle_beta   90.00
_cell.angle_gamma   90.00
#
_symmetry.space_group_name_H-M   'P 1'
#
loop_
_entity.id
_entity.type
_entity.pdbx_description
1 polymer ?
#
loop_
_entity_poly.entity_id
_entity_poly.type
_entity_poly.pdbx_seq_one_letter_code
_entity_poly.pdbx_strand_id
1 'polypeptide(L)'
;AERNNFAVEQCSCDGAKKERERERRIWAAYAYIDAAFEDEKARDLMKAAIQAITTEAVDGCQVQIGQRNYKIDIDTAGMLRIKRTYKEQSEETF
;
A
#
# COMPACT_ATOMS: atom_id res chain seq x y z
N ALA A 1 -20.77 46.83 -13.85
CA ALA A 1 -19.74 45.79 -14.03
C ALA A 1 -19.18 45.45 -12.65
N GLU A 2 -19.90 44.60 -11.91
CA GLU A 2 -19.48 44.14 -10.58
C GLU A 2 -18.66 42.87 -10.74
N ARG A 3 -17.36 42.95 -10.40
CA ARG A 3 -16.48 41.79 -10.25
C ARG A 3 -16.62 41.26 -8.83
N ASN A 4 -16.72 39.93 -8.75
CA ASN A 4 -16.39 39.06 -7.61
C ASN A 4 -17.19 39.24 -6.31
N ASN A 5 -17.78 38.13 -5.83
CA ASN A 5 -17.64 37.62 -4.45
C ASN A 5 -18.67 36.54 -4.08
N PHE A 6 -19.13 35.71 -5.03
CA PHE A 6 -19.71 34.42 -4.64
C PHE A 6 -18.57 33.45 -4.38
N ALA A 7 -18.19 33.42 -3.11
CA ALA A 7 -17.49 32.36 -2.40
C ALA A 7 -17.31 31.07 -3.22
N VAL A 8 -16.11 30.88 -3.75
CA VAL A 8 -15.60 29.55 -4.05
C VAL A 8 -15.39 28.91 -2.68
N GLU A 9 -16.45 28.26 -2.19
CA GLU A 9 -16.42 27.51 -0.95
C GLU A 9 -15.17 26.64 -0.94
N GLN A 10 -14.42 26.76 0.16
CA GLN A 10 -13.20 26.04 0.46
C GLN A 10 -13.37 24.56 0.11
N CYS A 11 -12.88 24.15 -1.06
CA CYS A 11 -12.82 22.74 -1.42
C CYS A 11 -11.78 22.08 -0.51
N SER A 12 -12.25 21.51 0.60
CA SER A 12 -11.73 20.33 1.32
C SER A 12 -10.22 20.11 1.19
N CYS A 13 -9.44 21.06 1.71
CA CYS A 13 -7.98 21.06 1.54
C CYS A 13 -7.32 19.85 2.25
N ASP A 14 -7.95 19.31 3.29
CA ASP A 14 -7.37 18.23 4.09
C ASP A 14 -7.63 16.84 3.49
N GLY A 15 -8.81 16.61 2.92
CA GLY A 15 -9.12 15.36 2.22
C GLY A 15 -8.23 15.18 0.99
N ALA A 16 -8.09 16.23 0.17
CA ALA A 16 -7.22 16.21 -1.00
C ALA A 16 -5.73 16.04 -0.64
N LYS A 17 -5.27 16.62 0.49
CA LYS A 17 -3.90 16.43 0.98
C LYS A 17 -3.66 15.00 1.44
N LYS A 18 -4.60 14.42 2.18
CA LYS A 18 -4.51 13.02 2.64
C LYS A 18 -4.47 12.06 1.46
N GLU A 19 -5.29 12.29 0.43
CA GLU A 19 -5.30 11.42 -0.75
C GLU A 19 -3.99 11.49 -1.54
N ARG A 20 -3.44 12.69 -1.78
CA ARG A 20 -2.13 12.85 -2.43
C ARG A 20 -0.99 12.21 -1.65
N GLU A 21 -1.08 12.24 -0.33
CA GLU A 21 -0.09 11.61 0.55
C GLU A 21 -0.20 10.07 0.47
N ARG A 22 -1.42 9.56 0.46
CA ARG A 22 -1.72 8.13 0.25
C ARG A 22 -1.21 7.63 -1.10
N GLU A 23 -1.50 8.34 -2.19
CA GLU A 23 -1.01 8.01 -3.54
C GLU A 23 0.51 7.97 -3.60
N ARG A 24 1.20 8.95 -3.00
CA ARG A 24 2.67 8.97 -2.94
C ARG A 24 3.25 7.75 -2.22
N ARG A 25 2.62 7.32 -1.13
CA ARG A 25 3.03 6.12 -0.38
C ARG A 25 2.85 4.85 -1.20
N ILE A 26 1.73 4.72 -1.90
CA ILE A 26 1.46 3.58 -2.79
C ILE A 26 2.52 3.54 -3.90
N TRP A 27 2.79 4.67 -4.54
CA TRP A 27 3.74 4.71 -5.65
C TRP A 27 5.17 4.36 -5.22
N ALA A 28 5.61 4.86 -4.07
CA ALA A 28 6.90 4.50 -3.49
C ALA A 28 6.99 2.99 -3.17
N ALA A 29 5.91 2.43 -2.63
CA ALA A 29 5.83 0.99 -2.36
C ALA A 29 5.84 0.17 -3.67
N TYR A 30 5.17 0.63 -4.72
CA TYR A 30 5.16 -0.04 -6.03
C TYR A 30 6.54 -0.04 -6.67
N ALA A 31 7.25 1.09 -6.64
CA ALA A 31 8.62 1.17 -7.13
C ALA A 31 9.56 0.20 -6.38
N TYR A 32 9.38 0.05 -5.07
CA TYR A 32 10.12 -0.94 -4.29
C TYR A 32 9.79 -2.38 -4.73
N ILE A 33 8.51 -2.72 -4.91
CA ILE A 33 8.08 -4.04 -5.38
C ILE A 33 8.62 -4.35 -6.78
N ASP A 34 8.55 -3.38 -7.69
CA ASP A 34 9.06 -3.52 -9.06
C ASP A 34 10.56 -3.80 -9.10
N ALA A 35 11.33 -3.20 -8.18
CA ALA A 35 12.76 -3.47 -8.04
C ALA A 35 13.07 -4.78 -7.29
N ALA A 36 12.19 -5.22 -6.38
CA ALA A 36 12.44 -6.36 -5.50
C ALA A 36 12.01 -7.72 -6.08
N PHE A 37 11.12 -7.73 -7.07
CA PHE A 37 10.55 -8.95 -7.63
C PHE A 37 10.72 -9.00 -9.16
N GLU A 38 11.42 -10.03 -9.63
CA GLU A 38 11.60 -10.29 -11.06
C GLU A 38 10.36 -10.95 -11.69
N ASP A 39 9.64 -11.77 -10.93
CA ASP A 39 8.41 -12.44 -11.36
C ASP A 39 7.21 -11.48 -11.39
N GLU A 40 6.52 -11.42 -12.53
CA GLU A 40 5.41 -10.51 -12.76
C GLU A 40 4.20 -10.83 -11.87
N LYS A 41 3.87 -12.11 -11.71
CA LYS A 41 2.74 -12.52 -10.87
C LYS A 41 2.98 -12.19 -9.40
N ALA A 42 4.21 -12.35 -8.93
CA ALA A 42 4.63 -11.95 -7.60
C ALA A 42 4.54 -10.43 -7.41
N ARG A 43 4.95 -9.63 -8.40
CA ARG A 43 4.77 -8.17 -8.37
C ARG A 43 3.30 -7.80 -8.26
N ASP A 44 2.46 -8.36 -9.12
CA ASP A 44 1.03 -8.04 -9.17
C ASP A 44 0.32 -8.43 -7.86
N LEU A 45 0.63 -9.59 -7.30
CA LEU A 45 0.10 -10.04 -6.02
C LEU A 45 0.50 -9.09 -4.88
N MET A 46 1.77 -8.67 -4.83
CA MET A 46 2.24 -7.74 -3.81
C MET A 46 1.62 -6.34 -3.96
N LYS A 47 1.46 -5.85 -5.20
CA LYS A 47 0.78 -4.58 -5.48
C LYS A 47 -0.68 -4.63 -5.07
N ALA A 48 -1.39 -5.72 -5.37
CA ALA A 48 -2.77 -5.93 -4.93
C ALA A 48 -2.91 -5.94 -3.40
N ALA A 49 -1.96 -6.58 -2.68
CA ALA A 49 -1.95 -6.56 -1.23
C ALA A 49 -1.72 -5.14 -0.65
N ILE A 50 -0.79 -4.38 -1.22
CA ILE A 50 -0.57 -2.96 -0.86
C ILE A 50 -1.83 -2.13 -1.12
N GLN A 51 -2.49 -2.31 -2.27
CA GLN A 51 -3.72 -1.63 -2.61
C GLN A 51 -4.81 -1.92 -1.56
N ALA A 52 -5.03 -3.19 -1.21
CA ALA A 52 -6.05 -3.60 -0.25
C ALA A 52 -5.85 -2.97 1.14
N ILE A 53 -4.60 -2.93 1.62
CA ILE A 53 -4.27 -2.34 2.92
C ILE A 53 -4.44 -0.81 2.88
N THR A 54 -4.00 -0.17 1.79
CA THR A 54 -4.09 1.29 1.69
C THR A 54 -5.50 1.78 1.40
N THR A 55 -6.40 0.95 0.88
CA THR A 55 -7.85 1.25 0.79
C THR A 55 -8.61 0.96 2.09
N GLU A 56 -7.92 0.61 3.18
CA GLU A 56 -8.53 0.18 4.46
C GLU A 56 -9.49 -1.01 4.29
N ALA A 57 -9.31 -1.83 3.25
CA ALA A 57 -10.13 -3.01 3.05
C ALA A 57 -9.72 -4.14 4.00
N VAL A 58 -8.44 -4.16 4.40
CA VAL A 58 -7.84 -5.07 5.38
C VAL A 58 -6.77 -4.35 6.18
N ASP A 59 -6.59 -4.69 7.46
CA ASP A 59 -5.58 -4.06 8.33
C ASP A 59 -4.14 -4.47 7.99
N GLY A 60 -3.99 -5.62 7.34
CA GLY A 60 -2.71 -6.20 6.98
C GLY A 60 -2.88 -7.47 6.16
N CYS A 61 -1.80 -7.89 5.52
CA CYS A 61 -1.75 -9.05 4.66
C CYS A 61 -0.47 -9.85 4.91
N GLN A 62 -0.56 -11.17 4.77
CA GLN A 62 0.61 -12.02 4.65
C GLN A 62 0.58 -12.72 3.30
N VAL A 63 1.63 -12.51 2.50
CA VAL A 63 1.80 -13.09 1.18
C VAL A 63 2.95 -14.07 1.22
N GLN A 64 2.71 -15.33 0.82
CA GLN A 64 3.76 -16.34 0.66
C GLN A 64 4.14 -16.45 -0.82
N ILE A 65 5.43 -16.33 -1.11
CA ILE A 65 6.00 -16.50 -2.46
C ILE A 65 7.19 -17.45 -2.34
N GLY A 66 6.99 -18.69 -2.79
CA GLY A 66 7.94 -19.78 -2.57
C GLY A 66 8.15 -20.04 -1.07
N GLN A 67 9.40 -20.02 -0.63
CA GLN A 67 9.79 -20.19 0.79
C GLN A 67 9.81 -18.89 1.59
N ARG A 68 9.46 -17.76 0.97
CA ARG A 68 9.49 -16.43 1.58
C ARG A 68 8.10 -16.01 1.98
N ASN A 69 7.97 -15.51 3.20
CA ASN A 69 6.76 -14.92 3.74
C ASN A 69 6.94 -13.41 3.87
N TYR A 70 6.00 -12.65 3.32
CA TYR A 70 5.98 -11.19 3.36
C TYR A 70 4.77 -10.76 4.18
N LYS A 71 5.01 -10.05 5.29
CA LYS A 71 3.97 -9.39 6.06
C LYS A 71 3.91 -7.93 5.66
N ILE A 72 2.73 -7.48 5.27
CA ILE A 72 2.46 -6.10 4.84
C ILE A 72 1.42 -5.53 5.80
N ASP A 73 1.69 -4.38 6.39
CA ASP A 73 0.78 -3.70 7.31
C ASP A 73 1.06 -2.19 7.33
N ILE A 74 0.10 -1.40 7.82
CA ILE A 74 0.30 0.02 8.12
C ILE A 74 0.57 0.15 9.62
N ASP A 75 1.63 0.86 10.00
CA ASP A 75 1.93 1.10 11.40
C ASP A 75 1.09 2.23 12.01
N THR A 76 1.27 2.46 13.32
CA THR A 76 0.54 3.49 14.06
C THR A 76 0.85 4.92 13.60
N ALA A 77 1.93 5.13 12.83
CA ALA A 77 2.28 6.41 12.22
C ALA A 77 1.71 6.54 10.79
N GLY A 78 0.98 5.53 10.29
CA GLY A 78 0.44 5.49 8.94
C GLY A 78 1.46 5.08 7.88
N MET A 79 2.62 4.55 8.29
CA MET A 79 3.68 4.13 7.36
C MET A 79 3.44 2.68 6.92
N LEU A 80 3.53 2.45 5.60
CA LEU A 80 3.45 1.11 5.04
C LEU A 80 4.74 0.34 5.37
N ARG A 81 4.58 -0.84 5.96
CA ARG A 81 5.68 -1.73 6.36
C ARG A 81 5.60 -3.02 5.57
N ILE A 82 6.74 -3.45 5.03
CA ILE A 82 6.89 -4.77 4.38
C ILE A 82 8.00 -5.51 5.12
N LYS A 83 7.64 -6.56 5.86
CA LYS A 83 8.58 -7.42 6.57
C LYS A 83 8.72 -8.74 5.83
N ARG A 84 9.96 -9.13 5.52
CA ARG A 84 10.27 -10.42 4.90
C ARG A 84 10.79 -11.39 5.96
N THR A 85 10.21 -12.58 6.01
CA THR A 85 10.64 -13.71 6.84
C THR A 85 10.87 -14.93 5.96
N TYR A 86 11.81 -15.77 6.36
CA TYR A 86 12.03 -17.07 5.71
C TYR A 86 11.27 -18.13 6.51
N LYS A 87 10.53 -19.02 5.84
CA LYS A 87 9.91 -20.15 6.52
C LYS A 87 10.99 -21.23 6.71
N GLU A 88 11.34 -21.54 7.96
CA GLU A 88 12.07 -22.78 8.26
C GLU A 88 11.13 -23.96 7.97
N GLN A 89 11.62 -24.94 7.22
CA GLN A 89 10.84 -26.09 6.74
C GLN A 89 10.29 -26.90 7.91
N SER A 90 8.99 -26.74 8.17
CA SER A 90 8.13 -27.77 8.74
C SER A 90 6.95 -27.89 7.79
N GLU A 91 7.02 -28.89 6.91
CA GLU A 91 5.92 -29.25 6.03
C GLU A 91 4.97 -30.16 6.82
N GLU A 92 3.78 -29.66 7.12
CA GLU A 92 2.59 -30.51 7.23
C GLU A 92 1.70 -30.17 6.03
N THR A 93 1.45 -31.19 5.21
CA THR A 93 0.54 -31.18 4.06
C THR A 93 -0.79 -31.81 4.46
N PHE A 94 -1.90 -31.18 4.06
CA PHE A 94 -3.27 -31.66 4.23
C PHE A 94 -3.79 -32.28 2.93
#